data_AF-A0A3E0KE93-F1
#
_entry.id   AF-A0A3E0KE93-F1
#
_cell.length_a   1.000
_cell.length_b   1.000
_cell.length_c   1.000
_cell.angle_alpha   90.00
_cell.angle_beta   90.00
_cell.angle_gamma   90.00
#
_symmetry.space_group_name_H-M   'P 1'
#
loop_
_entity.id
_entity.type
_entity.pdbx_description
1 polymer ?
#
loop_
_entity_poly.entity_id
_entity_poly.type
_entity_poly.pdbx_seq_one_letter_code
_entity_poly.pdbx_strand_id
1 'polypeptide(L)'
;MAKGRVAIVGYGNIGRFALDALLEAPDLEPAGVVRRRAERDESMPDRIPVVTDPKELGRVDAALLCVPTRAVPETAERYLAAGVNTVDSFDLHGDELVALRRRLDGAAKARGCVAVVAAGWDPGTDSVVRALLEAMAPRGITYTNFGPGVSMGHSTVVRALEGVADAVSLTVPMGTGVHRRLVYVELEPGASLDAVRERILADPYFKNDDTRVIQVPSVRDLVDVGHGVRIERKGVSGRTHNQRFAFDMRINNPALTAQVMVAAARASLRLAPGAYTMLEIPAADLLPGDKEDLIRRLV
;
A
#
# COMPACT_ATOMS: atom_id res chain seq x y z
N MET A 1 24.47 11.50 12.27
CA MET A 1 24.51 10.09 11.85
C MET A 1 24.40 10.02 10.34
N ALA A 2 25.00 9.01 9.69
CA ALA A 2 24.83 8.83 8.25
C ALA A 2 23.37 8.45 7.93
N LYS A 3 22.82 8.99 6.84
CA LYS A 3 21.44 8.67 6.39
C LYS A 3 21.37 7.22 5.89
N GLY A 4 20.22 6.58 6.10
CA GLY A 4 19.94 5.28 5.48
C GLY A 4 19.71 5.44 3.98
N ARG A 5 20.38 4.64 3.15
CA ARG A 5 20.27 4.71 1.69
C ARG A 5 19.20 3.74 1.18
N VAL A 6 18.15 4.28 0.57
CA VAL A 6 16.96 3.49 0.19
C VAL A 6 16.77 3.47 -1.33
N ALA A 7 16.73 2.28 -1.92
CA ALA A 7 16.42 2.11 -3.34
C ALA A 7 14.91 2.05 -3.57
N ILE A 8 14.44 2.57 -4.70
CA ILE A 8 13.04 2.46 -5.14
C ILE A 8 12.99 1.47 -6.29
N VAL A 9 12.22 0.39 -6.16
CA VAL A 9 12.13 -0.69 -7.16
C VAL A 9 10.78 -0.62 -7.85
N GLY A 10 10.77 -0.18 -9.11
CA GLY A 10 9.55 0.17 -9.83
C GLY A 10 9.18 1.63 -9.66
N TYR A 11 8.84 2.29 -10.78
CA TYR A 11 8.57 3.74 -10.81
C TYR A 11 7.18 4.05 -11.37
N GLY A 12 6.17 3.35 -10.83
CA GLY A 12 4.75 3.65 -11.05
C GLY A 12 4.26 4.75 -10.11
N ASN A 13 2.95 4.78 -9.82
CA ASN A 13 2.37 5.79 -8.91
C ASN A 13 3.02 5.78 -7.52
N ILE A 14 3.10 4.61 -6.87
CA ILE A 14 3.73 4.50 -5.53
C ILE A 14 5.21 4.88 -5.58
N GLY A 15 5.95 4.44 -6.61
CA GLY A 15 7.37 4.73 -6.75
C GLY A 15 7.70 6.22 -6.89
N ARG A 16 6.86 6.98 -7.59
CA ARG A 16 6.97 8.45 -7.68
C ARG A 16 6.80 9.10 -6.31
N PHE A 17 5.71 8.80 -5.60
CA PHE A 17 5.49 9.35 -4.25
C PHE A 17 6.52 8.85 -3.23
N ALA A 18 7.10 7.66 -3.42
CA ALA A 18 8.17 7.15 -2.58
C ALA A 18 9.46 7.95 -2.74
N LEU A 19 9.75 8.43 -3.95
CA LEU A 19 10.87 9.35 -4.17
C LEU A 19 10.63 10.67 -3.43
N ASP A 20 9.46 11.27 -3.57
CA ASP A 20 9.11 12.52 -2.88
C ASP A 20 9.23 12.36 -1.36
N ALA A 21 8.65 11.29 -0.80
CA ALA A 21 8.72 11.01 0.64
C ALA A 21 10.15 10.75 1.14
N LEU A 22 11.03 10.15 0.32
CA LEU A 22 12.45 9.98 0.68
C LEU A 22 13.24 11.28 0.60
N LEU A 23 12.90 12.18 -0.32
CA LEU A 23 13.54 13.49 -0.43
C LEU A 23 13.24 14.39 0.78
N GLU A 24 12.05 14.25 1.37
CA GLU A 24 11.64 14.96 2.58
C GLU A 24 12.10 14.30 3.90
N ALA A 25 12.65 13.09 3.83
CA ALA A 25 13.08 12.37 5.04
C ALA A 25 14.39 12.96 5.61
N PRO A 26 14.44 13.29 6.92
CA PRO A 26 15.65 13.85 7.52
C PRO A 26 16.77 12.81 7.74
N ASP A 27 16.42 11.53 7.84
CA ASP A 27 17.31 10.43 8.24
C ASP A 27 17.46 9.33 7.17
N LEU A 28 16.74 9.45 6.06
CA LEU A 28 16.84 8.57 4.89
C LEU A 28 17.17 9.40 3.65
N GLU A 29 17.72 8.76 2.63
CA GLU A 29 17.96 9.36 1.32
C GLU A 29 17.78 8.33 0.19
N PRO A 30 17.36 8.77 -1.02
CA PRO A 30 17.25 7.88 -2.16
C PRO A 30 18.62 7.41 -2.64
N ALA A 31 18.85 6.10 -2.65
CA ALA A 31 20.02 5.49 -3.29
C ALA A 31 19.92 5.56 -4.82
N GLY A 32 18.69 5.48 -5.35
CA GLY A 32 18.37 5.49 -6.78
C GLY A 32 17.05 4.78 -7.08
N VAL A 33 16.68 4.76 -8.35
CA VAL A 33 15.47 4.10 -8.86
C VAL A 33 15.87 2.94 -9.77
N VAL A 34 15.37 1.74 -9.47
CA VAL A 34 15.54 0.54 -10.29
C VAL A 34 14.30 0.34 -11.16
N ARG A 35 14.48 0.35 -12.49
CA ARG A 35 13.40 0.19 -13.47
C ARG A 35 13.68 -0.97 -14.42
N ARG A 36 12.64 -1.47 -15.11
CA ARG A 36 12.79 -2.46 -16.20
C ARG A 36 13.49 -1.87 -17.44
N ARG A 37 13.34 -0.57 -17.66
CA ARG A 37 14.01 0.21 -18.70
C ARG A 37 14.62 1.43 -18.03
N ALA A 38 15.87 1.78 -18.36
CA ALA A 38 16.58 2.92 -17.82
C ALA A 38 16.07 4.29 -18.31
N GLU A 39 14.81 4.35 -18.78
CA GLU A 39 14.17 5.60 -19.15
C GLU A 39 14.01 6.46 -17.90
N ARG A 40 14.29 7.75 -18.03
CA ARG A 40 14.19 8.71 -16.93
C ARG A 40 12.87 9.47 -17.05
N ASP A 41 12.21 9.66 -15.91
CA ASP A 41 11.07 10.59 -15.84
C ASP A 41 11.62 12.01 -15.74
N GLU A 42 11.15 12.93 -16.58
CA GLU A 42 11.63 14.31 -16.64
C GLU A 42 11.44 15.06 -15.31
N SER A 43 10.46 14.66 -14.50
CA SER A 43 10.20 15.25 -13.18
C SER A 43 11.21 14.86 -12.11
N MET A 44 12.05 13.86 -12.36
CA MET A 44 13.00 13.36 -11.38
C MET A 44 14.18 14.36 -11.19
N PRO A 45 14.78 14.51 -9.99
CA PRO A 45 16.01 15.30 -9.82
C PRO A 45 17.23 14.61 -10.44
N ASP A 46 18.09 15.34 -11.16
CA ASP A 46 19.21 14.79 -11.97
C ASP A 46 20.21 13.95 -11.17
N ARG A 47 20.35 14.26 -9.88
CA ARG A 47 21.20 13.54 -8.94
C ARG A 47 20.72 12.13 -8.59
N ILE A 48 19.50 11.75 -8.97
CA ILE A 48 18.93 10.44 -8.65
C ILE A 48 19.26 9.46 -9.78
N PRO A 49 20.12 8.46 -9.54
CA PRO A 49 20.46 7.48 -10.57
C PRO A 49 19.25 6.61 -10.90
N VAL A 50 19.04 6.36 -12.19
CA VAL A 50 18.04 5.42 -12.71
C VAL A 50 18.76 4.27 -13.39
N VAL A 51 18.60 3.07 -12.85
CA VAL A 51 19.37 1.89 -13.25
C VAL A 51 18.46 0.71 -13.55
N THR A 52 19.02 -0.31 -14.21
CA THR A 52 18.30 -1.58 -14.42
C THR A 52 18.83 -2.69 -13.51
N ASP A 53 20.09 -2.61 -13.07
CA ASP A 53 20.66 -3.49 -12.07
C ASP A 53 20.85 -2.73 -10.74
N PRO A 54 20.23 -3.17 -9.62
CA PRO A 54 20.43 -2.55 -8.31
C PRO A 54 21.90 -2.49 -7.85
N LYS A 55 22.79 -3.33 -8.39
CA LYS A 55 24.22 -3.30 -8.08
C LYS A 55 24.90 -1.98 -8.48
N GLU A 56 24.33 -1.27 -9.45
CA GLU A 56 24.84 0.02 -9.93
C GLU A 56 24.62 1.16 -8.92
N LEU A 57 23.79 0.96 -7.89
CA LEU A 57 23.49 1.98 -6.87
C LEU A 57 24.52 2.05 -5.72
N GLY A 58 25.46 1.10 -5.70
CA GLY A 58 26.43 0.95 -4.61
C GLY A 58 25.76 0.47 -3.32
N ARG A 59 26.08 1.11 -2.17
CA ARG A 59 25.48 0.76 -0.88
C ARG A 59 23.99 1.09 -0.84
N VAL A 60 23.16 0.07 -0.60
CA VAL A 60 21.72 0.17 -0.37
C VAL A 60 21.38 -0.55 0.94
N ASP A 61 20.75 0.16 1.87
CA ASP A 61 20.36 -0.37 3.18
C ASP A 61 18.96 -1.02 3.14
N ALA A 62 18.04 -0.44 2.38
CA ALA A 62 16.70 -0.97 2.18
C ALA A 62 16.18 -0.70 0.75
N ALA A 63 15.21 -1.50 0.30
CA ALA A 63 14.54 -1.35 -0.98
C ALA A 63 13.01 -1.25 -0.81
N LEU A 64 12.43 -0.18 -1.32
CA LEU A 64 10.97 0.01 -1.44
C LEU A 64 10.48 -0.68 -2.71
N LEU A 65 9.77 -1.79 -2.55
CA LEU A 65 9.25 -2.59 -3.65
C LEU A 65 7.92 -2.00 -4.12
N CYS A 66 8.01 -1.06 -5.05
CA CYS A 66 6.88 -0.37 -5.69
C CYS A 66 6.43 -1.12 -6.95
N VAL A 67 6.40 -2.44 -6.87
CA VAL A 67 6.02 -3.37 -7.95
C VAL A 67 4.59 -3.87 -7.74
N PRO A 68 3.92 -4.41 -8.78
CA PRO A 68 2.61 -5.03 -8.59
C PRO A 68 2.64 -6.12 -7.50
N THR A 69 1.57 -6.22 -6.71
CA THR A 69 1.43 -7.15 -5.57
C THR A 69 1.94 -8.56 -5.86
N ARG A 70 1.57 -9.13 -7.02
CA ARG A 70 1.96 -10.50 -7.39
C ARG A 70 3.45 -10.68 -7.69
N ALA A 71 4.17 -9.59 -7.98
CA ALA A 71 5.62 -9.62 -8.22
C ALA A 71 6.45 -9.43 -6.94
N VAL A 72 5.82 -9.05 -5.82
CA VAL A 72 6.49 -8.82 -4.53
C VAL A 72 7.26 -10.04 -4.04
N PRO A 73 6.72 -11.28 -4.03
CA PRO A 73 7.42 -12.41 -3.40
C PRO A 73 8.80 -12.67 -4.02
N GLU A 74 8.87 -12.77 -5.35
CA GLU A 74 10.12 -13.02 -6.08
C GLU A 74 11.06 -11.81 -6.03
N THR A 75 10.51 -10.60 -6.11
CA THR A 75 11.31 -9.38 -6.04
C THR A 75 11.97 -9.25 -4.66
N ALA A 76 11.21 -9.45 -3.58
CA ALA A 76 11.72 -9.37 -2.22
C ALA A 76 12.85 -10.37 -1.96
N GLU A 77 12.67 -11.64 -2.34
CA GLU A 77 13.71 -12.67 -2.20
C GLU A 77 15.01 -12.31 -2.90
N ARG A 78 14.95 -11.69 -4.09
CA ARG A 78 16.14 -11.23 -4.82
C ARG A 78 16.94 -10.19 -4.02
N TYR A 79 16.27 -9.22 -3.40
CA TYR A 79 16.94 -8.17 -2.62
C TYR A 79 17.44 -8.69 -1.26
N LEU A 80 16.64 -9.51 -0.58
CA LEU A 80 17.07 -10.17 0.66
C LEU A 80 18.30 -11.06 0.44
N ALA A 81 18.34 -11.81 -0.67
CA ALA A 81 19.50 -12.60 -1.07
C ALA A 81 20.78 -11.77 -1.26
N ALA A 82 20.63 -10.48 -1.61
CA ALA A 82 21.72 -9.52 -1.77
C ALA A 82 22.09 -8.79 -0.46
N GLY A 83 21.47 -9.14 0.67
CA GLY A 83 21.75 -8.50 1.96
C GLY A 83 20.99 -7.19 2.18
N VAL A 84 19.96 -6.89 1.38
CA VAL A 84 19.22 -5.62 1.43
C VAL A 84 17.87 -5.82 2.09
N ASN A 85 17.52 -4.97 3.06
CA ASN A 85 16.18 -4.99 3.67
C ASN A 85 15.11 -4.66 2.63
N THR A 86 13.91 -5.21 2.77
CA THR A 86 12.82 -4.96 1.82
C THR A 86 11.59 -4.39 2.51
N VAL A 87 10.89 -3.50 1.82
CA VAL A 87 9.57 -2.99 2.24
C VAL A 87 8.65 -3.01 1.04
N ASP A 88 7.47 -3.63 1.18
CA ASP A 88 6.47 -3.70 0.12
C ASP A 88 5.10 -3.20 0.59
N SER A 89 4.18 -3.00 -0.36
CA SER A 89 2.77 -2.69 -0.12
C SER A 89 1.86 -3.81 -0.63
N PHE A 90 2.26 -5.07 -0.42
CA PHE A 90 1.44 -6.23 -0.79
C PHE A 90 0.03 -6.12 -0.19
N ASP A 91 -1.00 -6.16 -1.04
CA ASP A 91 -2.37 -5.77 -0.68
C ASP A 91 -3.40 -6.92 -0.68
N LEU A 92 -2.96 -8.16 -0.86
CA LEU A 92 -3.83 -9.32 -0.63
C LEU A 92 -3.86 -9.64 0.87
N HIS A 93 -5.05 -9.86 1.41
CA HIS A 93 -5.29 -10.11 2.83
C HIS A 93 -5.40 -11.62 3.15
N GLY A 94 -5.49 -11.97 4.43
CA GLY A 94 -5.77 -13.34 4.87
C GLY A 94 -4.61 -14.30 4.65
N ASP A 95 -4.91 -15.51 4.19
CA ASP A 95 -3.94 -16.61 4.06
C ASP A 95 -2.79 -16.28 3.10
N GLU A 96 -3.03 -15.47 2.07
CA GLU A 96 -2.00 -15.05 1.11
C GLU A 96 -0.94 -14.17 1.77
N LEU A 97 -1.35 -13.20 2.61
CA LEU A 97 -0.43 -12.37 3.39
C LEU A 97 0.37 -13.20 4.40
N VAL A 98 -0.30 -14.14 5.08
CA VAL A 98 0.35 -15.04 6.04
C VAL A 98 1.40 -15.91 5.34
N ALA A 99 1.08 -16.43 4.15
CA ALA A 99 2.00 -17.21 3.34
C ALA A 99 3.21 -16.37 2.89
N LEU A 100 2.99 -15.13 2.43
CA LEU A 100 4.06 -14.22 2.06
C LEU A 100 4.99 -13.91 3.24
N ARG A 101 4.43 -13.53 4.40
CA ARG A 101 5.22 -13.24 5.61
C ARG A 101 6.09 -14.44 6.00
N ARG A 102 5.54 -15.67 6.01
CA ARG A 102 6.29 -16.89 6.32
C ARG A 102 7.41 -17.16 5.32
N ARG A 103 7.14 -16.99 4.02
CA ARG A 103 8.12 -17.15 2.94
C ARG A 103 9.30 -16.19 3.12
N LEU A 104 9.01 -14.90 3.32
CA LEU A 104 10.04 -13.87 3.46
C LEU A 104 10.76 -13.92 4.81
N ASP A 105 10.13 -14.42 5.87
CA ASP A 105 10.79 -14.58 7.19
C ASP A 105 12.00 -15.51 7.11
N GLY A 106 11.85 -16.66 6.44
CA GLY A 106 12.94 -17.60 6.21
C GLY A 106 14.07 -16.99 5.36
N ALA A 107 13.72 -16.31 4.27
CA ALA A 107 14.68 -15.67 3.38
C ALA A 107 15.46 -14.53 4.08
N ALA A 108 14.76 -13.69 4.85
CA ALA A 108 15.33 -12.56 5.56
C ALA A 108 16.32 -13.01 6.65
N LYS A 109 15.91 -13.99 7.48
CA LYS A 109 16.78 -14.55 8.53
C LYS A 109 18.04 -15.20 7.98
N ALA A 110 17.94 -15.91 6.86
CA ALA A 110 19.10 -16.57 6.22
C ALA A 110 20.20 -15.58 5.76
N ARG A 111 19.87 -14.29 5.62
CA ARG A 111 20.79 -13.25 5.15
C ARG A 111 21.04 -12.14 6.15
N GLY A 112 20.44 -12.22 7.35
CA GLY A 112 20.55 -11.16 8.35
C GLY A 112 19.80 -9.89 7.98
N CYS A 113 18.76 -9.99 7.16
CA CYS A 113 17.96 -8.87 6.65
C CYS A 113 16.59 -8.79 7.31
N VAL A 114 15.89 -7.68 7.08
CA VAL A 114 14.51 -7.44 7.47
C VAL A 114 13.61 -7.30 6.24
N ALA A 115 12.46 -7.94 6.27
CA ALA A 115 11.38 -7.74 5.30
C ALA A 115 10.14 -7.17 5.98
N VAL A 116 9.74 -5.94 5.67
CA VAL A 116 8.46 -5.39 6.12
C VAL A 116 7.43 -5.59 5.00
N VAL A 117 6.42 -6.41 5.27
CA VAL A 117 5.40 -6.80 4.30
C VAL A 117 4.11 -6.02 4.52
N ALA A 118 3.41 -5.70 3.44
CA ALA A 118 2.11 -5.01 3.47
C ALA A 118 2.13 -3.69 4.26
N ALA A 119 3.11 -2.84 3.98
CA ALA A 119 3.33 -1.53 4.60
C ALA A 119 2.63 -0.39 3.84
N GLY A 120 1.31 -0.49 3.64
CA GLY A 120 0.48 0.57 3.11
C GLY A 120 -0.37 1.24 4.20
N TRP A 121 -1.51 1.81 3.80
CA TRP A 121 -2.54 2.21 4.76
C TRP A 121 -3.50 1.06 5.06
N ASP A 122 -3.98 0.33 4.05
CA ASP A 122 -4.68 -0.95 4.23
C ASP A 122 -4.34 -1.98 3.13
N PRO A 123 -3.73 -3.14 3.45
CA PRO A 123 -3.18 -3.50 4.75
C PRO A 123 -2.02 -2.56 5.17
N GLY A 124 -1.88 -2.36 6.49
CA GLY A 124 -0.82 -1.53 7.06
C GLY A 124 -1.27 -0.76 8.31
N THR A 125 -1.29 0.56 8.27
CA THR A 125 -1.67 1.39 9.43
C THR A 125 -3.09 1.12 9.91
N ASP A 126 -4.03 0.82 9.03
CA ASP A 126 -5.40 0.45 9.38
C ASP A 126 -5.45 -0.87 10.15
N SER A 127 -4.55 -1.80 9.84
CA SER A 127 -4.41 -3.04 10.61
C SER A 127 -4.00 -2.74 12.05
N VAL A 128 -3.05 -1.82 12.25
CA VAL A 128 -2.61 -1.38 13.59
C VAL A 128 -3.76 -0.74 14.35
N VAL A 129 -4.54 0.12 13.70
CA VAL A 129 -5.74 0.73 14.31
C VAL A 129 -6.75 -0.35 14.69
N ARG A 130 -7.09 -1.27 13.78
CA ARG A 130 -8.03 -2.38 14.08
C ARG A 130 -7.57 -3.20 15.29
N ALA A 131 -6.29 -3.55 15.34
CA ALA A 131 -5.72 -4.28 16.46
C ALA A 131 -5.83 -3.50 17.78
N LEU A 132 -5.53 -2.20 17.77
CA LEU A 132 -5.65 -1.33 18.95
C LEU A 132 -7.11 -1.24 19.43
N LEU A 133 -8.07 -1.05 18.52
CA LEU A 133 -9.49 -1.00 18.84
C LEU A 133 -9.98 -2.32 19.43
N GLU A 134 -9.55 -3.45 18.88
CA GLU A 134 -9.84 -4.78 19.41
C GLU A 134 -9.25 -5.00 20.80
N ALA A 135 -8.01 -4.58 21.03
CA ALA A 135 -7.38 -4.65 22.35
C ALA A 135 -8.14 -3.83 23.40
N MET A 136 -8.61 -2.62 23.04
CA MET A 136 -9.37 -1.74 23.95
C MET A 136 -10.75 -2.31 24.32
N ALA A 137 -11.42 -2.98 23.39
CA ALA A 137 -12.73 -3.59 23.63
C ALA A 137 -12.81 -4.98 23.00
N PRO A 138 -12.34 -6.06 23.65
CA PRO A 138 -12.14 -7.37 23.02
C PRO A 138 -13.43 -8.07 22.55
N ARG A 139 -14.59 -7.73 23.12
CA ARG A 139 -15.89 -8.21 22.62
C ARG A 139 -16.56 -7.10 21.83
N GLY A 140 -16.92 -7.34 20.57
CA GLY A 140 -17.57 -6.35 19.74
C GLY A 140 -17.48 -6.66 18.26
N ILE A 141 -17.94 -5.72 17.44
CA ILE A 141 -17.86 -5.78 15.97
C ILE A 141 -17.07 -4.57 15.49
N THR A 142 -16.18 -4.80 14.53
CA THR A 142 -15.46 -3.76 13.80
C THR A 142 -15.97 -3.72 12.36
N TYR A 143 -16.27 -2.53 11.85
CA TYR A 143 -16.61 -2.28 10.45
C TYR A 143 -15.53 -1.40 9.83
N THR A 144 -15.08 -1.76 8.63
CA THR A 144 -14.12 -0.98 7.85
C THR A 144 -14.81 -0.51 6.57
N ASN A 145 -14.99 0.80 6.45
CA ASN A 145 -15.71 1.41 5.33
C ASN A 145 -14.73 2.20 4.46
N PHE A 146 -14.34 1.65 3.31
CA PHE A 146 -13.46 2.30 2.35
C PHE A 146 -14.18 3.31 1.47
N GLY A 147 -13.47 4.39 1.16
CA GLY A 147 -13.85 5.39 0.18
C GLY A 147 -14.73 6.53 0.72
N PRO A 148 -15.29 7.37 -0.17
CA PRO A 148 -15.18 7.29 -1.63
C PRO A 148 -13.72 7.34 -2.12
N GLY A 149 -13.36 6.50 -3.09
CA GLY A 149 -12.02 6.53 -3.66
C GLY A 149 -11.76 5.49 -4.75
N VAL A 150 -10.73 5.73 -5.56
CA VAL A 150 -10.35 4.86 -6.68
C VAL A 150 -9.76 3.56 -6.15
N SER A 151 -10.33 2.43 -6.58
CA SER A 151 -9.72 1.12 -6.39
C SER A 151 -8.87 0.74 -7.61
N MET A 152 -7.55 0.72 -7.42
CA MET A 152 -6.59 0.43 -8.48
C MET A 152 -6.77 -0.98 -9.05
N GLY A 153 -6.98 -1.99 -8.18
CA GLY A 153 -7.21 -3.38 -8.59
C GLY A 153 -8.46 -3.54 -9.46
N HIS A 154 -9.61 -3.06 -8.98
CA HIS A 154 -10.88 -3.11 -9.73
C HIS A 154 -10.78 -2.35 -11.05
N SER A 155 -10.15 -1.17 -11.07
CA SER A 155 -9.96 -0.40 -12.30
C SER A 155 -9.07 -1.15 -13.32
N THR A 156 -8.09 -1.92 -12.84
CA THR A 156 -7.21 -2.74 -13.70
C THR A 156 -7.96 -3.91 -14.33
N VAL A 157 -8.84 -4.57 -13.56
CA VAL A 157 -9.69 -5.65 -14.07
C VAL A 157 -10.60 -5.14 -15.19
N VAL A 158 -11.27 -4.01 -14.98
CA VAL A 158 -12.20 -3.45 -15.99
C VAL A 158 -11.45 -3.00 -17.24
N ARG A 159 -10.28 -2.36 -17.11
CA ARG A 159 -9.42 -1.98 -18.24
C ARG A 159 -8.95 -3.17 -19.09
N ALA A 160 -8.91 -4.38 -18.51
CA ALA A 160 -8.50 -5.58 -19.23
C ALA A 160 -9.64 -6.24 -20.02
N LEU A 161 -10.87 -5.75 -19.90
CA LEU A 161 -12.01 -6.28 -20.65
C LEU A 161 -12.00 -5.76 -22.09
N GLU A 162 -12.28 -6.65 -23.03
CA GLU A 162 -12.47 -6.28 -24.44
C GLU A 162 -13.63 -5.27 -24.59
N GLY A 163 -13.41 -4.25 -25.42
CA GLY A 163 -14.36 -3.14 -25.65
C GLY A 163 -14.20 -1.96 -24.69
N VAL A 164 -13.28 -2.03 -23.72
CA VAL A 164 -12.98 -0.95 -22.78
C VAL A 164 -11.68 -0.26 -23.20
N ALA A 165 -11.77 1.03 -23.54
CA ALA A 165 -10.62 1.87 -23.85
C ALA A 165 -9.91 2.33 -22.56
N ASP A 166 -10.68 2.77 -21.57
CA ASP A 166 -10.19 3.06 -20.21
C ASP A 166 -11.32 2.88 -19.19
N ALA A 167 -10.97 2.71 -17.92
CA ALA A 167 -11.94 2.59 -16.84
C ALA A 167 -11.40 3.05 -15.49
N VAL A 168 -12.31 3.55 -14.67
CA VAL A 168 -12.06 3.81 -13.24
C VAL A 168 -13.20 3.23 -12.40
N SER A 169 -12.83 2.50 -11.36
CA SER A 169 -13.77 1.94 -10.38
C SER A 169 -13.61 2.63 -9.05
N LEU A 170 -14.65 3.33 -8.61
CA LEU A 170 -14.74 3.93 -7.28
C LEU A 170 -15.39 2.96 -6.29
N THR A 171 -14.80 2.87 -5.11
CA THR A 171 -15.39 2.20 -3.95
C THR A 171 -16.10 3.25 -3.11
N VAL A 172 -17.39 3.07 -2.87
CA VAL A 172 -18.22 4.00 -2.08
C VAL A 172 -18.75 3.26 -0.86
N PRO A 173 -18.55 3.78 0.36
CA PRO A 173 -19.02 3.12 1.56
C PRO A 173 -20.54 3.27 1.70
N MET A 174 -21.22 2.14 1.94
CA MET A 174 -22.64 2.11 2.29
C MET A 174 -22.86 1.91 3.80
N GLY A 175 -21.77 1.77 4.57
CA GLY A 175 -21.78 1.50 6.00
C GLY A 175 -21.69 0.01 6.32
N THR A 176 -21.34 -0.30 7.57
CA THR A 176 -21.23 -1.69 8.09
C THR A 176 -20.34 -2.62 7.27
N GLY A 177 -19.31 -2.07 6.59
CA GLY A 177 -18.40 -2.85 5.75
C GLY A 177 -18.97 -3.23 4.38
N VAL A 178 -20.14 -2.71 4.01
CA VAL A 178 -20.75 -2.89 2.69
C VAL A 178 -20.30 -1.74 1.78
N HIS A 179 -19.95 -2.07 0.54
CA HIS A 179 -19.52 -1.11 -0.46
C HIS A 179 -20.38 -1.19 -1.72
N ARG A 180 -20.53 -0.04 -2.37
CA ARG A 180 -20.99 0.08 -3.74
C ARG A 180 -19.81 0.33 -4.65
N ARG A 181 -19.82 -0.25 -5.85
CA ARG A 181 -18.86 0.02 -6.91
C ARG A 181 -19.48 0.95 -7.95
N LEU A 182 -18.87 2.11 -8.18
CA LEU A 182 -19.22 2.97 -9.31
C LEU A 182 -18.13 2.82 -10.36
N VAL A 183 -18.45 2.16 -11.46
CA VAL A 183 -17.53 1.86 -12.54
C VAL A 183 -17.82 2.78 -13.71
N TYR A 184 -16.88 3.67 -14.01
CA TYR A 184 -16.94 4.56 -15.17
C TYR A 184 -16.08 3.97 -16.28
N VAL A 185 -16.65 3.82 -17.47
CA VAL A 185 -15.99 3.20 -18.62
C VAL A 185 -15.98 4.14 -19.82
N GLU A 186 -14.83 4.24 -20.45
CA GLU A 186 -14.66 4.76 -21.80
C GLU A 186 -14.59 3.55 -22.74
N LEU A 187 -15.42 3.52 -23.78
CA LEU A 187 -15.56 2.37 -24.66
C LEU A 187 -14.71 2.54 -25.92
N GLU A 188 -14.19 1.42 -26.42
CA GLU A 188 -13.59 1.39 -27.75
C GLU A 188 -14.64 1.68 -28.84
N PRO A 189 -14.26 2.26 -29.99
CA PRO A 189 -15.18 2.51 -31.09
C PRO A 189 -15.95 1.24 -31.50
N GLY A 190 -17.29 1.29 -31.44
CA GLY A 190 -18.17 0.19 -31.81
C GLY A 190 -18.46 -0.83 -30.70
N ALA A 191 -17.87 -0.69 -29.51
CA ALA A 191 -18.17 -1.55 -28.37
C ALA A 191 -19.56 -1.25 -27.77
N SER A 192 -20.22 -2.29 -27.26
CA SER A 192 -21.53 -2.19 -26.61
C SER A 192 -21.37 -2.03 -25.09
N LEU A 193 -21.97 -0.98 -24.54
CA LEU A 193 -22.01 -0.76 -23.09
C LEU A 193 -22.67 -1.93 -22.35
N ASP A 194 -23.73 -2.51 -22.91
CA ASP A 194 -24.46 -3.59 -22.24
C ASP A 194 -23.62 -4.86 -22.15
N ALA A 195 -22.87 -5.21 -23.20
CA ALA A 195 -21.96 -6.35 -23.19
C ALA A 195 -20.81 -6.16 -22.18
N VAL A 196 -20.23 -4.94 -22.14
CA VAL A 196 -19.20 -4.59 -21.15
C VAL A 196 -19.78 -4.64 -19.73
N ARG A 197 -20.99 -4.11 -19.52
CA ARG A 197 -21.68 -4.14 -18.22
C ARG A 197 -21.90 -5.57 -17.74
N GLU A 198 -22.40 -6.47 -18.60
CA GLU A 198 -22.60 -7.87 -18.24
C GLU A 198 -21.30 -8.56 -17.82
N ARG A 199 -20.21 -8.32 -18.57
CA ARG A 199 -18.87 -8.84 -18.22
C ARG A 199 -18.39 -8.34 -16.86
N ILE A 200 -18.55 -7.04 -16.59
CA ILE A 200 -18.18 -6.44 -15.30
C ILE A 200 -19.00 -7.09 -14.17
N LEU A 201 -20.33 -7.17 -14.31
CA LEU A 201 -21.20 -7.70 -13.26
C LEU A 201 -21.01 -9.20 -13.01
N ALA A 202 -20.55 -9.96 -14.01
CA ALA A 202 -20.23 -11.38 -13.87
C ALA A 202 -18.85 -11.63 -13.23
N ASP A 203 -17.95 -10.65 -13.27
CA ASP A 203 -16.58 -10.79 -12.80
C ASP A 203 -16.55 -11.03 -11.27
N PRO A 204 -15.71 -11.96 -10.76
CA PRO A 204 -15.57 -12.22 -9.33
C PRO A 204 -15.29 -10.99 -8.45
N TYR A 205 -14.67 -9.94 -9.00
CA TYR A 205 -14.41 -8.67 -8.30
C TYR A 205 -15.68 -7.84 -8.05
N PHE A 206 -16.76 -8.02 -8.82
CA PHE A 206 -17.93 -7.14 -8.77
C PHE A 206 -19.24 -7.87 -8.48
N LYS A 207 -19.34 -9.18 -8.79
CA LYS A 207 -20.59 -9.95 -8.70
C LYS A 207 -21.26 -9.98 -7.32
N ASN A 208 -20.50 -9.71 -6.26
CA ASN A 208 -20.98 -9.70 -4.88
C ASN A 208 -21.31 -8.29 -4.36
N ASP A 209 -20.98 -7.24 -5.12
CA ASP A 209 -21.13 -5.84 -4.72
C ASP A 209 -22.27 -5.17 -5.52
N ASP A 210 -22.95 -4.19 -4.93
CA ASP A 210 -23.85 -3.29 -5.70
C ASP A 210 -23.00 -2.49 -6.68
N THR A 211 -23.03 -2.88 -7.95
CA THR A 211 -22.16 -2.34 -8.99
C THR A 211 -22.97 -1.56 -10.02
N ARG A 212 -22.54 -0.33 -10.30
CA ARG A 212 -23.13 0.56 -11.31
C ARG A 212 -22.12 0.85 -12.39
N VAL A 213 -22.47 0.57 -13.65
CA VAL A 213 -21.60 0.80 -14.82
C VAL A 213 -22.13 1.99 -15.62
N ILE A 214 -21.31 3.03 -15.75
CA ILE A 214 -21.64 4.33 -16.34
C ILE A 214 -20.65 4.60 -17.46
N GLN A 215 -21.15 4.83 -18.68
CA GLN A 215 -20.30 5.25 -19.79
C GLN A 215 -19.97 6.73 -19.66
N VAL A 216 -18.71 7.09 -19.93
CA VAL A 216 -18.23 8.48 -19.90
C VAL A 216 -17.43 8.80 -21.16
N PRO A 217 -17.39 10.07 -21.58
CA PRO A 217 -16.62 10.46 -22.77
C PRO A 217 -15.11 10.45 -22.53
N SER A 218 -14.66 10.60 -21.29
CA SER A 218 -13.24 10.58 -20.91
C SER A 218 -13.12 10.15 -19.45
N VAL A 219 -12.42 9.04 -19.19
CA VAL A 219 -12.14 8.61 -17.81
C VAL A 219 -11.17 9.57 -17.12
N ARG A 220 -10.26 10.19 -17.88
CA ARG A 220 -9.23 11.11 -17.38
C ARG A 220 -9.82 12.27 -16.56
N ASP A 221 -10.99 12.78 -16.95
CA ASP A 221 -11.62 13.92 -16.30
C ASP A 221 -12.24 13.57 -14.93
N LEU A 222 -12.30 12.28 -14.59
CA LEU A 222 -12.85 11.76 -13.34
C LEU A 222 -11.78 11.26 -12.38
N VAL A 223 -10.51 11.23 -12.78
CA VAL A 223 -9.44 10.64 -11.97
C VAL A 223 -9.09 11.55 -10.80
N ASP A 224 -9.64 11.23 -9.64
CA ASP A 224 -9.15 11.69 -8.33
C ASP A 224 -8.54 10.49 -7.58
N VAL A 225 -7.27 10.59 -7.18
CA VAL A 225 -6.60 9.56 -6.37
C VAL A 225 -6.88 9.72 -4.87
N GLY A 226 -7.81 10.60 -4.51
CA GLY A 226 -8.46 10.65 -3.22
C GLY A 226 -9.02 9.29 -2.80
N HIS A 227 -8.75 8.93 -1.55
CA HIS A 227 -9.30 7.75 -0.90
C HIS A 227 -9.39 8.01 0.60
N GLY A 228 -9.68 6.97 1.37
CA GLY A 228 -10.02 7.12 2.76
C GLY A 228 -10.66 5.88 3.31
N VAL A 229 -10.79 5.87 4.63
CA VAL A 229 -11.40 4.80 5.40
C VAL A 229 -12.15 5.41 6.57
N ARG A 230 -13.20 4.72 6.99
CA ARG A 230 -13.83 4.89 8.29
C ARG A 230 -13.88 3.53 9.00
N ILE A 231 -13.08 3.38 10.05
CA ILE A 231 -13.03 2.17 10.89
C ILE A 231 -13.85 2.45 12.15
N GLU A 232 -14.88 1.63 12.40
CA GLU A 232 -15.77 1.81 13.54
C GLU A 232 -15.82 0.53 14.35
N ARG A 233 -15.64 0.65 15.68
CA ARG A 233 -15.80 -0.47 16.60
C ARG A 233 -16.83 -0.15 17.66
N LYS A 234 -17.82 -1.04 17.82
CA LYS A 234 -18.74 -1.05 18.97
C LYS A 234 -18.52 -2.30 19.80
N GLY A 235 -18.19 -2.14 21.08
CA GLY A 235 -17.77 -3.26 21.91
C GLY A 235 -17.92 -3.07 23.41
N VAL A 236 -17.20 -3.92 24.14
CA VAL A 236 -17.20 -4.06 25.60
C VAL A 236 -15.77 -4.08 26.11
N SER A 237 -15.44 -3.20 27.05
CA SER A 237 -14.18 -3.22 27.80
C SER A 237 -14.42 -3.86 29.17
N GLY A 238 -13.71 -4.95 29.49
CA GLY A 238 -13.94 -5.69 30.73
C GLY A 238 -15.38 -6.24 30.80
N ARG A 239 -16.25 -5.58 31.58
CA ARG A 239 -17.69 -5.90 31.68
C ARG A 239 -18.61 -4.77 31.19
N THR A 240 -18.04 -3.61 30.85
CA THR A 240 -18.80 -2.39 30.56
C THR A 240 -19.09 -2.27 29.07
N HIS A 241 -20.36 -2.39 28.71
CA HIS A 241 -20.81 -2.32 27.32
C HIS A 241 -20.78 -0.90 26.74
N ASN A 242 -21.10 -0.78 25.45
CA ASN A 242 -21.26 0.49 24.72
C ASN A 242 -19.98 1.32 24.56
N GLN A 243 -18.82 0.65 24.44
CA GLN A 243 -17.61 1.31 23.94
C GLN A 243 -17.81 1.58 22.45
N ARG A 244 -17.54 2.81 22.01
CA ARG A 244 -17.69 3.23 20.61
C ARG A 244 -16.42 3.95 20.20
N PHE A 245 -15.77 3.44 19.17
CA PHE A 245 -14.57 4.02 18.60
C PHE A 245 -14.78 4.27 17.10
N ALA A 246 -14.18 5.34 16.61
CA ALA A 246 -14.13 5.66 15.20
C ALA A 246 -12.74 6.20 14.84
N PHE A 247 -12.26 5.82 13.66
CA PHE A 247 -11.06 6.34 13.04
C PHE A 247 -11.37 6.67 11.58
N ASP A 248 -10.99 7.87 11.13
CA ASP A 248 -11.30 8.37 9.79
C ASP A 248 -10.04 8.89 9.11
N MET A 249 -9.84 8.52 7.84
CA MET A 249 -8.83 9.10 6.96
C MET A 249 -9.46 9.61 5.66
N ARG A 250 -8.95 10.75 5.18
CA ARG A 250 -9.19 11.29 3.85
C ARG A 250 -7.85 11.72 3.27
N ILE A 251 -7.38 10.99 2.28
CA ILE A 251 -5.97 10.98 1.90
C ILE A 251 -5.79 10.84 0.39
N ASN A 252 -4.60 11.16 -0.10
CA ASN A 252 -4.15 10.73 -1.42
C ASN A 252 -3.57 9.31 -1.28
N ASN A 253 -4.17 8.33 -1.97
CA ASN A 253 -3.87 6.91 -1.80
C ASN A 253 -2.38 6.55 -2.02
N PRO A 254 -1.81 6.75 -3.23
CA PRO A 254 -0.41 6.39 -3.47
C PRO A 254 0.57 7.21 -2.63
N ALA A 255 0.24 8.47 -2.29
CA ALA A 255 1.08 9.30 -1.43
C ALA A 255 1.19 8.75 0.00
N LEU A 256 0.06 8.42 0.63
CA LEU A 256 0.07 7.85 1.97
C LEU A 256 0.73 6.47 1.98
N THR A 257 0.43 5.62 1.00
CA THR A 257 1.08 4.29 0.88
C THR A 257 2.60 4.44 0.84
N ALA A 258 3.13 5.30 -0.03
CA ALA A 258 4.55 5.56 -0.14
C ALA A 258 5.15 6.11 1.16
N GLN A 259 4.46 7.02 1.84
CA GLN A 259 4.91 7.58 3.12
C GLN A 259 5.01 6.50 4.22
N VAL A 260 4.05 5.58 4.29
CA VAL A 260 4.10 4.45 5.23
C VAL A 260 5.25 3.51 4.87
N MET A 261 5.48 3.22 3.59
CA MET A 261 6.62 2.43 3.15
C MET A 261 7.97 3.06 3.55
N VAL A 262 8.13 4.38 3.45
CA VAL A 262 9.34 5.10 3.92
C VAL A 262 9.49 4.98 5.45
N ALA A 263 8.39 5.08 6.20
CA ALA A 263 8.42 4.89 7.65
C ALA A 263 8.76 3.45 8.05
N ALA A 264 8.26 2.46 7.32
CA ALA A 264 8.62 1.06 7.48
C ALA A 264 10.08 0.78 7.10
N ALA A 265 10.63 1.47 6.09
CA ALA A 265 12.05 1.35 5.75
C ALA A 265 12.93 1.82 6.91
N ARG A 266 12.57 2.92 7.57
CA ARG A 266 13.22 3.40 8.80
C ARG A 266 13.18 2.34 9.90
N ALA A 267 12.01 1.74 10.16
CA ALA A 267 11.88 0.68 11.15
C ALA A 267 12.74 -0.54 10.80
N SER A 268 12.84 -0.90 9.52
CA SER A 268 13.63 -2.07 9.09
C SER A 268 15.11 -1.97 9.46
N LEU A 269 15.66 -0.75 9.56
CA LEU A 269 17.06 -0.51 9.97
C LEU A 269 17.29 -0.68 11.49
N ARG A 270 16.22 -0.86 12.27
CA ARG A 270 16.24 -1.00 13.74
C ARG A 270 15.84 -2.40 14.22
N LEU A 271 15.12 -3.14 13.37
CA LEU A 271 14.57 -4.44 13.70
C LEU A 271 15.62 -5.56 13.56
N ALA A 272 15.41 -6.65 14.31
CA ALA A 272 16.18 -7.87 14.15
C ALA A 272 15.80 -8.61 12.85
N PRO A 273 16.67 -9.45 12.27
CA PRO A 273 16.37 -10.16 11.03
C PRO A 273 15.08 -11.00 11.08
N GLY A 274 14.26 -10.90 10.04
CA GLY A 274 12.94 -11.56 9.96
C GLY A 274 11.96 -10.81 9.07
N ALA A 275 10.74 -11.35 8.95
CA ALA A 275 9.66 -10.67 8.26
C ALA A 275 8.56 -10.19 9.21
N TYR A 276 8.11 -8.96 9.00
CA TYR A 276 7.19 -8.24 9.89
C TYR A 276 6.06 -7.61 9.09
N THR A 277 4.84 -7.73 9.58
CA THR A 277 3.74 -6.82 9.23
C THR A 277 3.82 -5.56 10.11
N MET A 278 3.08 -4.51 9.76
CA MET A 278 2.98 -3.29 10.59
C MET A 278 2.45 -3.56 12.01
N LEU A 279 1.73 -4.67 12.24
CA LEU A 279 1.26 -5.08 13.57
C LEU A 279 2.39 -5.44 14.53
N GLU A 280 3.55 -5.81 13.98
CA GLU A 280 4.68 -6.37 14.72
C GLU A 280 5.77 -5.32 14.95
N ILE A 281 5.53 -4.09 14.49
CA ILE A 281 6.50 -2.99 14.53
C ILE A 281 6.03 -1.95 15.57
N PRO A 282 6.86 -1.63 16.59
CA PRO A 282 6.56 -0.55 17.51
C PRO A 282 6.40 0.79 16.78
N ALA A 283 5.36 1.56 17.10
CA ALA A 283 5.08 2.85 16.43
C ALA A 283 6.26 3.85 16.49
N ALA A 284 7.04 3.82 17.57
CA ALA A 284 8.23 4.65 17.71
C ALA A 284 9.32 4.31 16.68
N ASP A 285 9.40 3.06 16.20
CA ASP A 285 10.41 2.66 15.22
C ASP A 285 10.12 3.20 13.81
N LEU A 286 8.89 3.63 13.55
CA LEU A 286 8.46 4.28 12.30
C LEU A 286 8.88 5.75 12.21
N LEU A 287 9.23 6.38 13.34
CA LEU A 287 9.51 7.81 13.44
C LEU A 287 11.01 8.12 13.48
N PRO A 288 11.46 9.24 12.87
CA PRO A 288 12.84 9.71 13.00
C PRO A 288 13.11 10.23 14.41
N GLY A 289 14.39 10.30 14.79
CA GLY A 289 14.83 10.75 16.11
C GLY A 289 15.06 9.60 17.09
N ASP A 290 15.52 9.96 18.30
CA ASP A 290 15.69 9.00 19.40
C ASP A 290 14.38 8.76 20.16
N LYS A 291 14.38 7.69 20.96
CA LYS A 291 13.17 7.24 21.68
C LYS A 291 12.76 8.18 22.82
N GLU A 292 13.71 8.86 23.46
CA GLU A 292 13.41 9.73 24.61
C GLU A 292 12.68 10.99 24.17
N ASP A 293 13.11 11.58 23.05
CA ASP A 293 12.45 12.74 22.44
C ASP A 293 11.05 12.39 21.93
N LEU A 294 10.89 11.20 21.34
CA LEU A 294 9.57 10.71 20.92
C LEU A 294 8.63 10.51 22.11
N ILE A 295 9.11 9.93 23.21
CA ILE A 295 8.32 9.77 24.44
C ILE A 295 7.91 11.13 24.98
N ARG A 296 8.84 12.07 25.11
CA ARG A 296 8.56 13.43 25.63
C ARG A 296 7.50 14.18 24.81
N ARG A 297 7.43 13.92 23.50
CA ARG A 297 6.51 14.60 22.58
C ARG A 297 5.13 13.94 22.47
N LEU A 298 5.06 12.61 22.57
CA LEU A 298 3.89 11.83 22.18
C LEU A 298 3.18 11.10 23.32
N VAL A 299 3.78 11.04 24.52
CA VAL A 299 3.23 10.39 25.73
C VAL A 299 3.06 11.44 26.82
#